data_AF-A0A6B3IGX8-F1
#
_entry.id   AF-A0A6B3IGX8-F1
#
_cell.length_a   1.000
_cell.length_b   1.000
_cell.length_c   1.000
_cell.angle_alpha   90.00
_cell.angle_beta   90.00
_cell.angle_gamma   90.00
#
_symmetry.space_group_name_H-M   'P 1'
#
loop_
_entity.id
_entity.type
_entity.pdbx_description
1 polymer ?
#
loop_
_entity_poly.entity_id
_entity_poly.type
_entity_poly.pdbx_seq_one_letter_code
_entity_poly.pdbx_strand_id
1 'polypeptide(L)' 'MLKNVAVLLLDEVHPFELGVLCEVFGLDRSEEGLPVHDFAVV' A
#
# COMPACT_ATOMS: atom_id res chain seq x y z
N MET A 1 13.85 -5.44 -3.98
CA MET A 1 12.56 -5.42 -3.25
C MET A 1 12.18 -3.98 -2.99
N LEU A 2 10.93 -3.61 -3.20
CA LEU A 2 10.43 -2.23 -3.02
C LEU A 2 10.42 -1.89 -1.53
N LYS A 3 10.97 -0.74 -1.15
CA LYS A 3 11.05 -0.28 0.25
C LYS A 3 10.16 0.91 0.54
N ASN A 4 10.03 1.84 -0.41
CA ASN A 4 9.20 3.02 -0.32
C ASN A 4 8.20 3.00 -1.47
N VAL A 5 6.91 3.16 -1.14
CA VAL A 5 5.79 3.09 -2.07
C VAL A 5 4.87 4.28 -1.79
N ALA A 6 4.70 5.14 -2.80
CA ALA A 6 3.72 6.21 -2.79
C ALA A 6 2.60 5.90 -3.79
N VAL A 7 1.36 6.03 -3.35
CA VAL A 7 0.17 5.90 -4.20
C VAL A 7 -0.47 7.26 -4.37
N LEU A 8 -0.56 7.71 -5.62
CA LEU A 8 -1.24 8.96 -5.97
C LEU A 8 -2.74 8.69 -6.15
N LEU A 9 -3.57 9.40 -5.38
CA LEU A 9 -5.01 9.41 -5.58
C LEU A 9 -5.39 10.50 -6.55
N LEU A 10 -6.06 10.09 -7.62
CA LEU A 10 -6.60 10.99 -8.62
C LEU A 10 -8.12 11.10 -8.45
N ASP A 11 -8.71 12.12 -9.05
CA ASP A 11 -10.15 12.27 -9.10
C ASP A 11 -10.80 11.00 -9.70
N GLU A 12 -11.99 10.67 -9.20
CA GLU A 12 -12.78 9.51 -9.61
C GLU A 12 -12.19 8.13 -9.26
N VAL A 13 -11.12 8.06 -8.45
CA VAL A 13 -10.63 6.79 -7.92
C VAL A 13 -11.71 6.05 -7.11
N HIS A 14 -11.88 4.77 -7.36
CA HIS A 14 -12.81 3.97 -6.58
C HIS A 14 -12.18 3.57 -5.23
N PRO A 15 -12.88 3.72 -4.09
CA PRO A 15 -12.35 3.34 -2.79
C PRO A 15 -11.87 1.88 -2.69
N PHE A 16 -12.47 1.00 -3.48
CA PHE A 16 -12.06 -0.40 -3.57
C PHE A 16 -10.61 -0.56 -4.09
N GLU A 17 -10.22 0.21 -5.10
CA GLU A 17 -8.90 0.12 -5.72
C GLU A 17 -7.80 0.57 -4.75
N LEU A 18 -8.06 1.63 -3.97
CA LEU A 18 -7.20 2.03 -2.86
C LEU A 18 -7.10 0.94 -1.79
N GLY A 19 -8.21 0.28 -1.47
CA GLY A 19 -8.25 -0.81 -0.49
C GLY A 19 -7.26 -1.94 -0.82
N VAL A 20 -7.17 -2.32 -2.10
CA VAL A 20 -6.20 -3.34 -2.56
C VAL A 20 -4.76 -2.91 -2.30
N LEU A 21 -4.43 -1.63 -2.55
CA LEU A 21 -3.08 -1.11 -2.33
C LEU A 21 -2.73 -1.04 -0.84
N CYS A 22 -3.70 -0.67 0.00
CA CYS A 22 -3.54 -0.70 1.46
C CYS A 22 -3.33 -2.12 1.99
N GLU A 23 -4.00 -3.14 1.42
CA GLU A 23 -3.82 -4.53 1.83
C GLU A 23 -2.40 -5.04 1.48
N VAL A 24 -1.89 -4.68 0.30
CA VAL A 24 -0.58 -5.15 -0.17
C VAL A 24 0.58 -4.40 0.50
N PHE A 25 0.47 -3.07 0.64
CA PHE A 25 1.60 -2.24 1.06
C PHE A 25 1.44 -1.64 2.46
N GLY A 26 0.23 -1.53 2.99
CA GLY A 26 -0.07 -0.87 4.27
C GLY A 26 -0.22 -1.83 5.45
N LEU A 27 -0.38 -3.14 5.22
CA LEU A 27 -0.46 -4.13 6.29
C LEU A 27 0.92 -4.65 6.66
N ASP A 28 1.22 -4.60 7.96
CA ASP A 28 2.40 -5.27 8.50
C ASP A 28 2.14 -6.79 8.60
N ARG A 29 2.87 -7.55 7.79
CA ARG A 29 2.88 -9.02 7.82
C ARG A 29 4.29 -9.55 8.07
N SER A 30 5.12 -8.79 8.77
CA SER A 30 6.50 -9.16 9.09
C SER A 30 6.59 -10.46 9.90
N GLU A 31 5.60 -10.74 10.75
CA GLU A 31 5.49 -12.02 11.48
C GLU A 31 5.33 -13.24 10.54
N GLU A 32 4.79 -13.03 9.34
CA GLU A 32 4.65 -14.06 8.29
C GLU A 32 5.90 -14.13 7.38
N GLY A 33 6.95 -13.35 7.69
CA GLY A 33 8.18 -13.28 6.88
C GLY A 33 8.05 -12.43 5.60
N LEU A 34 6.97 -11.65 5.48
CA LEU A 34 6.72 -10.80 4.31
C LEU A 34 7.43 -9.43 4.42
N PRO A 35 7.64 -8.75 3.28
CA PRO A 35 8.25 -7.42 3.26
C PRO A 35 7.44 -6.36 4.01
N VAL A 36 8.14 -5.43 4.66
CA VAL A 36 7.54 -4.20 5.21
C VAL A 36 7.87 -3.05 4.30
N HIS A 37 6.86 -2.21 4.02
CA HIS A 37 6.97 -1.07 3.12
C HIS A 37 6.76 0.25 3.89
N ASP A 38 7.57 1.24 3.57
CA ASP A 38 7.29 2.64 3.88
C ASP A 38 6.22 3.12 2.88
N PHE A 39 4.96 3.09 3.31
CA PHE A 39 3.78 3.31 2.47
C PHE A 39 3.14 4.66 2.75
N ALA A 40 2.94 5.44 1.69
CA ALA A 40 2.25 6.73 1.74
C ALA A 40 1.17 6.84 0.67
N VAL A 41 0.10 7.55 0.99
CA VAL A 41 -0.97 7.92 0.06
C VAL A 41 -0.94 9.43 -0.10
N VAL A 42 -0.96 9.91 -1.35
CA VAL A 42 -0.74 11.32 -1.74
C VAL A 42 -1.86 11.81 -2.62
#